data_AF-A0A7C5XAA6-F1
#
_entry.id   AF-A0A7C5XAA6-F1
#
_cell.length_a   1.000
_cell.length_b   1.000
_cell.length_c   1.000
_cell.angle_alpha   90.00
_cell.angle_beta   90.00
_cell.angle_gamma   90.00
#
_symmetry.space_group_name_H-M   'P 1'
#
loop_
_entity.id
_entity.type
_entity.pdbx_description
1 polymer ?
#
loop_
_entity_poly.entity_id
_entity_poly.type
_entity_poly.pdbx_seq_one_letter_code
_entity_poly.pdbx_strand_id
1 'polypeptide(L)'
;MLKPRVDPCIFLHGNVEDWVALLGYGFVRELVRRFRHVAVDIDHVARYILENPGVASIGLKGLEVGGPYRREWRLFVESEYIDPGARARWPYVSNDELLDVRLQVSPCFLLASPTRDVGSVWRSRAASLFRWVSALPRHNPLEVFREAFPLWLRELGRSRGYAWVAWTRWRDRRNRHLAEWLYWLDTGRIPHIDAVRGRIDAVYETADRTKKSAAESLYVSS
;
A
#
# COMPACT_ATOMS: atom_id res chain seq x y z
N MET A 1 -17.84 -10.48 -17.39
CA MET A 1 -17.55 -9.29 -16.57
C MET A 1 -17.03 -9.70 -15.20
N LEU A 2 -15.84 -9.23 -14.83
CA LEU A 2 -15.20 -9.49 -13.53
C LEU A 2 -15.74 -8.52 -12.47
N LYS A 3 -15.82 -8.93 -11.19
CA LYS A 3 -16.41 -8.10 -10.10
C LYS A 3 -15.55 -8.14 -8.83
N PRO A 4 -14.32 -7.62 -8.87
CA PRO A 4 -13.46 -7.54 -7.69
C PRO A 4 -14.09 -6.69 -6.58
N ARG A 5 -13.83 -7.08 -5.32
CA ARG A 5 -14.38 -6.45 -4.11
C ARG A 5 -13.47 -5.37 -3.52
N VAL A 6 -12.38 -5.03 -4.20
CA VAL A 6 -11.39 -4.01 -3.83
C VAL A 6 -10.91 -3.30 -5.09
N ASP A 7 -10.20 -2.19 -4.90
CA ASP A 7 -9.57 -1.44 -5.98
C ASP A 7 -8.25 -2.10 -6.47
N PRO A 8 -7.62 -1.59 -7.53
CA PRO A 8 -6.37 -2.15 -8.07
C PRO A 8 -5.18 -2.20 -7.11
N CYS A 9 -5.22 -1.54 -5.95
CA CYS A 9 -4.13 -1.60 -4.98
C CYS A 9 -3.84 -3.00 -4.43
N ILE A 10 -4.75 -3.96 -4.65
CA ILE A 10 -4.53 -5.36 -4.33
C ILE A 10 -3.23 -5.89 -4.95
N PHE A 11 -2.79 -5.34 -6.08
CA PHE A 11 -1.51 -5.69 -6.70
C PHE A 11 -0.26 -5.29 -5.90
N LEU A 12 -0.39 -4.46 -4.85
CA LEU A 12 0.69 -4.17 -3.89
C LEU A 12 0.50 -4.87 -2.53
N HIS A 13 -0.51 -5.72 -2.40
CA HIS A 13 -0.82 -6.41 -1.16
C HIS A 13 -0.14 -7.78 -1.11
N GLY A 14 0.79 -7.99 -0.17
CA GLY A 14 1.62 -9.20 -0.13
C GLY A 14 0.94 -10.52 0.23
N ASN A 15 -0.35 -10.52 0.61
CA ASN A 15 -1.07 -11.76 0.92
C ASN A 15 -1.89 -12.27 -0.28
N VAL A 16 -1.43 -13.36 -0.89
CA VAL A 16 -2.03 -13.96 -2.09
C VAL A 16 -3.43 -14.53 -1.82
N GLU A 17 -3.69 -15.04 -0.62
CA GLU A 17 -5.02 -15.55 -0.26
C GLU A 17 -6.09 -14.45 -0.36
N ASP A 18 -5.72 -13.22 -0.02
CA ASP A 18 -6.63 -12.08 -0.12
C ASP A 18 -6.85 -11.66 -1.58
N TRP A 19 -5.89 -11.90 -2.48
CA TRP A 19 -6.12 -11.73 -3.91
C TRP A 19 -7.21 -12.69 -4.38
N VAL A 20 -7.11 -13.97 -4.00
CA VAL A 20 -8.09 -14.98 -4.36
C VAL A 20 -9.48 -14.62 -3.81
N ALA A 21 -9.54 -14.25 -2.54
CA ALA A 21 -10.80 -13.91 -1.87
C ALA A 21 -11.47 -12.64 -2.44
N LEU A 22 -10.68 -11.63 -2.82
CA LEU A 22 -11.19 -10.30 -3.18
C LEU A 22 -11.32 -10.08 -4.68
N LEU A 23 -10.43 -10.65 -5.50
CA LEU A 23 -10.56 -10.62 -6.96
C LEU A 23 -11.60 -11.62 -7.45
N GLY A 24 -11.73 -12.75 -6.74
CA GLY A 24 -12.61 -13.85 -7.10
C GLY A 24 -12.00 -14.78 -8.16
N TYR A 25 -12.48 -16.02 -8.17
CA TYR A 25 -11.93 -17.11 -8.97
C TYR A 25 -11.79 -16.80 -10.47
N GLY A 26 -12.81 -16.20 -11.08
CA GLY A 26 -12.78 -15.86 -12.51
C GLY A 26 -11.70 -14.83 -12.87
N PHE A 27 -11.46 -13.86 -11.99
CA PHE A 27 -10.41 -12.86 -12.18
C PHE A 27 -9.03 -13.52 -12.02
N VAL A 28 -8.82 -14.28 -10.95
CA VAL A 28 -7.57 -15.00 -10.68
C VAL A 28 -7.18 -15.91 -11.84
N ARG A 29 -8.12 -16.70 -12.36
CA ARG A 29 -7.88 -17.57 -13.52
C ARG A 29 -7.45 -16.78 -14.74
N GLU A 30 -8.09 -15.65 -14.99
CA GLU A 30 -7.76 -14.80 -16.14
C GLU A 30 -6.38 -14.15 -15.99
N LEU A 31 -6.02 -13.73 -14.77
CA LEU A 31 -4.66 -13.26 -14.46
C LEU A 31 -3.62 -14.34 -14.75
N VAL A 32 -3.77 -15.54 -14.17
CA VAL A 32 -2.84 -16.66 -14.41
C VAL A 32 -2.75 -16.99 -15.90
N ARG A 33 -3.89 -17.06 -16.60
CA ARG A 33 -3.92 -17.32 -18.05
C ARG A 33 -3.10 -16.31 -18.84
N ARG A 34 -3.15 -15.03 -18.48
CA ARG A 34 -2.45 -13.95 -19.21
C ARG A 34 -0.97 -13.87 -18.85
N PHE A 35 -0.61 -14.19 -17.61
CA PHE A 35 0.78 -14.25 -17.16
C PHE A 35 1.43 -15.63 -17.33
N ARG A 36 0.78 -16.59 -18.00
CA ARG A 36 1.26 -17.98 -18.19
C ARG A 36 2.68 -18.14 -18.75
N HIS A 37 3.22 -17.09 -19.37
CA HIS A 37 4.56 -17.06 -19.95
C HIS A 37 5.66 -16.75 -18.91
N VAL A 38 5.29 -16.21 -17.75
CA VAL A 38 6.20 -15.88 -16.64
C VAL A 38 5.78 -16.49 -15.30
N ALA A 39 4.57 -17.04 -15.19
CA ALA A 39 4.02 -17.57 -13.95
C ALA A 39 3.15 -18.81 -14.19
N VAL A 40 3.28 -19.81 -13.31
CA VAL A 40 2.53 -21.08 -13.41
C VAL A 40 1.23 -21.09 -12.59
N ASP A 41 1.14 -20.25 -11.58
CA ASP A 41 0.01 -20.14 -10.65
C ASP A 41 -0.13 -18.70 -10.12
N ILE A 42 -1.09 -18.48 -9.21
CA ILE A 42 -1.38 -17.14 -8.66
C ILE A 42 -0.26 -16.63 -7.75
N ASP A 43 0.44 -17.51 -7.02
CA ASP A 43 1.57 -17.13 -6.17
C ASP A 43 2.73 -16.57 -6.99
N HIS A 44 3.04 -17.20 -8.14
CA HIS A 44 4.04 -16.68 -9.07
C HIS A 44 3.60 -15.36 -9.71
N VAL A 45 2.32 -15.22 -10.08
CA VAL A 45 1.79 -13.94 -10.61
C VAL A 45 1.91 -12.84 -9.56
N ALA A 46 1.49 -13.12 -8.33
CA ALA A 46 1.55 -12.14 -7.24
C ALA A 46 2.98 -11.73 -6.95
N ARG A 47 3.92 -12.68 -6.84
CA ARG A 47 5.34 -12.40 -6.67
C ARG A 47 5.87 -11.51 -7.80
N TYR A 48 5.64 -11.89 -9.06
CA TYR A 48 6.12 -11.13 -10.22
C TYR A 48 5.61 -9.68 -10.22
N ILE A 49 4.34 -9.47 -9.89
CA ILE A 49 3.75 -8.13 -9.82
C ILE A 49 4.25 -7.34 -8.59
N LEU A 50 4.39 -7.96 -7.42
CA LEU A 50 4.92 -7.28 -6.23
C LEU A 50 6.37 -6.82 -6.43
N GLU A 51 7.16 -7.62 -7.13
CA GLU A 51 8.52 -7.29 -7.54
C GLU A 51 8.54 -6.23 -8.65
N ASN A 52 7.52 -6.17 -9.51
CA ASN A 52 7.45 -5.27 -10.66
C ASN A 52 6.07 -4.61 -10.82
N PRO A 53 5.60 -3.70 -9.94
CA PRO A 53 4.20 -3.27 -9.92
C PRO A 53 3.65 -2.71 -11.23
N GLY A 54 4.50 -2.04 -12.02
CA GLY A 54 4.13 -1.51 -13.33
C GLY A 54 3.68 -2.56 -14.35
N VAL A 55 3.97 -3.85 -14.15
CA VAL A 55 3.55 -4.93 -15.05
C VAL A 55 2.10 -5.36 -14.83
N ALA A 56 1.49 -4.99 -13.70
CA ALA A 56 0.13 -5.40 -13.36
C ALA A 56 -0.87 -5.04 -14.47
N SER A 57 -0.75 -3.84 -15.05
CA SER A 57 -1.65 -3.36 -16.10
C SER A 57 -1.56 -4.16 -17.40
N ILE A 58 -0.40 -4.74 -17.73
CA ILE A 58 -0.16 -5.49 -18.98
C ILE A 58 -1.13 -6.67 -19.07
N GLY A 59 -1.30 -7.39 -17.96
CA GLY A 59 -2.23 -8.51 -17.88
C GLY A 59 -3.70 -8.11 -17.83
N LEU A 60 -4.05 -6.83 -17.78
CA LEU A 60 -5.43 -6.41 -17.58
C LEU A 60 -6.06 -5.75 -18.81
N LYS A 61 -5.27 -5.40 -19.83
CA LYS A 61 -5.76 -4.71 -21.04
C LYS A 61 -6.94 -5.44 -21.68
N GLY A 62 -8.02 -4.71 -21.92
CA GLY A 62 -9.25 -5.25 -22.53
C GLY A 62 -10.12 -6.11 -21.60
N LEU A 63 -9.86 -6.14 -20.28
CA LEU A 63 -10.78 -6.76 -19.33
C LEU A 63 -11.94 -5.83 -18.98
N GLU A 64 -13.15 -6.37 -19.02
CA GLU A 64 -14.34 -5.68 -18.53
C GLU A 64 -14.54 -5.95 -17.03
N VAL A 65 -14.40 -4.89 -16.24
CA VAL A 65 -14.51 -4.93 -14.78
C VAL A 65 -15.72 -4.11 -14.31
N GLY A 66 -16.60 -4.77 -13.56
CA GLY A 66 -17.77 -4.17 -12.91
C GLY A 66 -17.64 -4.15 -11.38
N GLY A 67 -18.78 -4.00 -10.70
CA GLY A 67 -18.84 -4.01 -9.24
C GLY A 67 -18.62 -2.64 -8.58
N PRO A 68 -18.39 -2.63 -7.25
CA PRO A 68 -18.27 -1.39 -6.48
C PRO A 68 -17.10 -0.49 -6.92
N TYR A 69 -15.99 -1.09 -7.34
CA TYR A 69 -14.76 -0.41 -7.74
C TYR A 69 -14.60 -0.27 -9.27
N ARG A 70 -15.71 -0.37 -10.03
CA ARG A 70 -15.67 -0.38 -11.51
C ARG A 70 -14.92 0.81 -12.10
N ARG A 71 -14.99 1.99 -11.46
CA ARG A 71 -14.39 3.22 -11.99
C ARG A 71 -12.87 3.17 -11.84
N GLU A 72 -12.39 2.76 -10.67
CA GLU A 72 -10.98 2.61 -10.33
C GLU A 72 -10.33 1.55 -11.23
N TRP A 73 -11.00 0.41 -11.40
CA TRP A 73 -10.53 -0.63 -12.32
C TRP A 73 -10.53 -0.17 -13.77
N ARG A 74 -11.59 0.50 -14.24
CA ARG A 74 -11.63 1.02 -15.61
C ARG A 74 -10.48 1.98 -15.88
N LEU A 75 -10.25 2.95 -14.99
CA LEU A 75 -9.13 3.89 -15.11
C LEU A 75 -7.77 3.18 -15.16
N PHE A 76 -7.58 2.18 -14.30
CA PHE A 76 -6.33 1.43 -14.27
C PHE A 76 -6.13 0.56 -15.52
N VAL A 77 -7.18 -0.10 -16.01
CA VAL A 77 -7.12 -0.97 -17.18
C VAL A 77 -6.91 -0.18 -18.48
N GLU A 78 -7.62 0.95 -18.63
CA GLU A 78 -7.62 1.73 -19.88
C GLU A 78 -6.44 2.69 -19.98
N SER A 79 -6.03 3.28 -18.85
CA SER A 79 -5.05 4.38 -18.84
C SER A 79 -3.91 4.19 -17.86
N GLU A 80 -3.84 3.04 -17.18
CA GLU A 80 -2.82 2.75 -16.19
C GLU A 80 -2.79 3.81 -15.07
N TYR A 81 -3.94 4.47 -14.85
CA TYR A 81 -4.10 5.55 -13.88
C TYR A 81 -4.53 4.99 -12.53
N ILE A 82 -3.92 5.54 -11.47
CA ILE A 82 -4.25 5.26 -10.08
C ILE A 82 -4.42 6.60 -9.37
N ASP A 83 -5.45 6.74 -8.56
CA ASP A 83 -5.60 7.95 -7.74
C ASP A 83 -4.46 8.03 -6.69
N PRO A 84 -3.75 9.17 -6.57
CA PRO A 84 -2.62 9.31 -5.65
C PRO A 84 -3.05 9.44 -4.18
N GLY A 85 -4.33 9.65 -3.88
CA GLY A 85 -4.86 9.86 -2.55
C GLY A 85 -4.76 8.64 -1.64
N ALA A 86 -4.78 8.90 -0.32
CA ALA A 86 -4.89 7.87 0.70
C ALA A 86 -6.27 7.20 0.65
N ARG A 87 -6.29 5.89 0.85
CA ARG A 87 -7.44 4.98 0.76
C ARG A 87 -7.88 4.47 2.13
N ALA A 88 -6.94 4.26 3.03
CA ALA A 88 -7.23 3.85 4.39
C ALA A 88 -8.00 4.95 5.13
N ARG A 89 -9.10 4.54 5.77
CA ARG A 89 -9.87 5.37 6.69
C ARG A 89 -9.25 5.23 8.07
N TRP A 90 -8.40 6.16 8.45
CA TRP A 90 -7.74 6.16 9.76
C TRP A 90 -8.69 6.67 10.85
N PRO A 91 -8.96 5.89 11.93
CA PRO A 91 -9.71 6.35 13.09
C PRO A 91 -9.11 7.62 13.65
N TYR A 92 -9.96 8.52 14.15
CA TYR A 92 -9.52 9.78 14.72
C TYR A 92 -8.66 9.56 15.96
N VAL A 93 -7.49 10.19 15.99
CA VAL A 93 -6.60 10.26 17.15
C VAL A 93 -6.26 11.72 17.36
N SER A 94 -6.63 12.27 18.52
CA SER A 94 -6.32 13.66 18.86
C SER A 94 -4.80 13.82 19.04
N ASN A 95 -4.19 14.65 18.18
CA ASN A 95 -2.84 15.18 18.34
C ASN A 95 -2.63 16.39 17.42
N ASP A 96 -1.72 17.28 17.82
CA ASP A 96 -1.27 18.44 17.03
C ASP A 96 0.21 18.35 16.65
N GLU A 97 0.72 17.12 16.60
CA GLU A 97 2.12 16.83 16.36
C GLU A 97 2.50 17.15 14.92
N LEU A 98 3.66 17.81 14.76
CA LEU A 98 4.18 18.20 13.47
C LEU A 98 5.24 17.19 13.02
N LEU A 99 4.96 16.49 11.92
CA LEU A 99 5.94 15.69 11.21
C LEU A 99 6.17 16.32 9.84
N ASP A 100 7.34 16.94 9.66
CA ASP A 100 7.72 17.62 8.42
C ASP A 100 8.12 16.63 7.30
N VAL A 101 7.18 15.77 6.93
CA VAL A 101 7.32 14.77 5.88
C VAL A 101 6.27 15.04 4.82
N ARG A 102 6.70 15.70 3.73
CA ARG A 102 5.86 15.92 2.55
C ARG A 102 5.74 14.63 1.75
N LEU A 103 4.83 13.77 2.20
CA LEU A 103 4.44 12.54 1.53
C LEU A 103 2.91 12.51 1.41
N GLN A 104 2.41 12.98 0.27
CA GLN A 104 0.98 13.15 -0.03
C GLN A 104 0.58 12.33 -1.28
N VAL A 105 1.18 11.13 -1.38
CA VAL A 105 0.93 10.14 -2.43
C VAL A 105 0.90 8.77 -1.76
N SER A 106 -0.12 7.97 -2.04
CA SER A 106 -0.27 6.60 -1.54
C SER A 106 0.76 5.66 -2.20
N PRO A 107 1.26 4.62 -1.51
CA PRO A 107 2.12 3.61 -2.12
C PRO A 107 1.47 2.95 -3.35
N CYS A 108 0.13 2.86 -3.39
CA CYS A 108 -0.62 2.39 -4.55
C CYS A 108 -0.25 3.07 -5.88
N PHE A 109 0.20 4.32 -5.84
CA PHE A 109 0.55 5.07 -7.03
C PHE A 109 1.80 4.51 -7.74
N LEU A 110 2.51 3.55 -7.14
CA LEU A 110 3.57 2.76 -7.80
C LEU A 110 3.05 1.87 -8.94
N LEU A 111 1.75 1.55 -8.95
CA LEU A 111 1.11 0.84 -10.05
C LEU A 111 0.89 1.73 -11.28
N ALA A 112 0.95 3.06 -11.13
CA ALA A 112 0.67 3.97 -12.23
C ALA A 112 1.77 3.94 -13.29
N SER A 113 1.38 4.11 -14.56
CA SER A 113 2.34 4.17 -15.68
C SER A 113 3.34 5.30 -15.49
N PRO A 114 4.65 5.10 -15.76
CA PRO A 114 5.66 6.13 -15.57
C PRO A 114 5.65 7.18 -16.69
N THR A 115 4.52 7.86 -16.90
CA THR A 115 4.42 9.02 -17.79
C THR A 115 5.04 10.26 -17.15
N ARG A 116 5.29 11.30 -17.96
CA ARG A 116 5.81 12.59 -17.46
C ARG A 116 4.91 13.19 -16.36
N ASP A 117 3.60 13.02 -16.49
CA ASP A 117 2.61 13.54 -15.54
C ASP A 117 2.67 12.81 -14.21
N VAL A 118 2.78 11.48 -14.22
CA VAL A 118 2.96 10.67 -13.01
C VAL A 118 4.24 11.06 -12.28
N GLY A 119 5.35 11.25 -13.01
CA GLY A 119 6.60 11.76 -12.43
C GLY A 119 6.45 13.14 -11.80
N SER A 120 5.66 14.03 -12.41
CA SER A 120 5.36 15.35 -11.85
C SER A 120 4.56 15.26 -10.54
N VAL A 121 3.57 14.37 -10.47
CA VAL A 121 2.79 14.12 -9.25
C VAL A 121 3.69 13.64 -8.11
N TRP A 122 4.57 12.68 -8.36
CA TRP A 122 5.53 12.21 -7.35
C TRP A 122 6.43 13.33 -6.83
N ARG A 123 7.09 14.07 -7.72
CA ARG A 123 8.00 15.16 -7.31
C ARG A 123 7.27 16.27 -6.55
N SER A 124 6.05 16.62 -6.97
CA SER A 124 5.28 17.70 -6.37
C SER A 124 4.57 17.31 -5.08
N ARG A 125 4.15 16.05 -4.90
CA ARG A 125 3.33 15.63 -3.74
C ARG A 125 4.09 14.76 -2.74
N ALA A 126 5.20 14.16 -3.13
CA ALA A 126 6.00 13.25 -2.30
C ALA A 126 7.50 13.62 -2.32
N ALA A 127 7.81 14.92 -2.35
CA ALA A 127 9.19 15.42 -2.46
C ALA A 127 10.13 14.86 -1.38
N SER A 128 9.62 14.54 -0.18
CA SER A 128 10.43 13.95 0.89
C SER A 128 11.00 12.57 0.52
N LEU A 129 10.32 11.77 -0.32
CA LEU A 129 10.85 10.47 -0.77
C LEU A 129 12.18 10.63 -1.53
N PHE A 130 12.30 11.69 -2.33
CA PHE A 130 13.49 11.94 -3.15
C PHE A 130 14.70 12.43 -2.34
N ARG A 131 14.56 12.57 -1.02
CA ARG A 131 15.70 12.73 -0.10
C ARG A 131 16.32 11.37 0.26
N TRP A 132 15.59 10.28 0.06
CA TRP A 132 15.97 8.93 0.47
C TRP A 132 16.22 8.00 -0.71
N VAL A 133 15.54 8.23 -1.83
CA VAL A 133 15.76 7.52 -3.09
C VAL A 133 16.08 8.49 -4.22
N SER A 134 17.00 8.13 -5.11
CA SER A 134 17.37 8.96 -6.27
C SER A 134 16.32 8.95 -7.38
N ALA A 135 15.57 7.85 -7.48
CA ALA A 135 14.46 7.66 -8.41
C ALA A 135 13.44 6.68 -7.81
N LEU A 136 12.24 6.64 -8.39
CA LEU A 136 11.23 5.66 -7.99
C LEU A 136 11.67 4.26 -8.44
N PRO A 137 11.80 3.29 -7.52
CA PRO A 137 12.20 1.93 -7.87
C PRO A 137 11.09 1.25 -8.69
N ARG A 138 11.48 0.68 -9.83
CA ARG A 138 10.59 -0.14 -10.67
C ARG A 138 10.60 -1.62 -10.30
N HIS A 139 11.72 -2.07 -9.75
CA HIS A 139 11.96 -3.44 -9.33
C HIS A 139 12.14 -3.48 -7.80
N ASN A 140 11.52 -4.45 -7.14
CA ASN A 140 11.50 -4.64 -5.69
C ASN A 140 11.26 -3.35 -4.89
N PRO A 141 10.22 -2.56 -5.20
CA PRO A 141 10.05 -1.25 -4.58
C PRO A 141 9.87 -1.34 -3.07
N LEU A 142 9.21 -2.39 -2.56
CA LEU A 142 9.03 -2.58 -1.12
C LEU A 142 10.39 -2.65 -0.39
N GLU A 143 11.32 -3.47 -0.88
CA GLU A 143 12.63 -3.64 -0.26
C GLU A 143 13.49 -2.38 -0.40
N VAL A 144 13.51 -1.76 -1.60
CA VAL A 144 14.25 -0.51 -1.81
C VAL A 144 13.75 0.58 -0.86
N PHE A 145 12.44 0.72 -0.68
CA PHE A 145 11.91 1.70 0.26
C PHE A 145 12.11 1.30 1.72
N ARG A 146 12.11 0.00 2.07
CA ARG A 146 12.41 -0.46 3.43
C ARG A 146 13.82 -0.09 3.86
N GLU A 147 14.78 -0.20 2.94
CA GLU A 147 16.18 0.16 3.15
C GLU A 147 16.38 1.68 3.18
N ALA A 148 15.69 2.41 2.29
CA ALA A 148 15.86 3.86 2.18
C ALA A 148 15.09 4.68 3.23
N PHE A 149 13.92 4.23 3.69
CA PHE A 149 13.10 5.01 4.61
C PHE A 149 13.79 5.22 5.96
N PRO A 150 13.71 6.43 6.56
CA PRO A 150 14.28 6.67 7.86
C PRO A 150 13.73 5.72 8.93
N LEU A 151 14.63 5.02 9.62
CA LEU A 151 14.27 4.04 10.65
C LEU A 151 13.38 4.65 11.74
N TRP A 152 13.69 5.88 12.18
CA TRP A 152 12.94 6.59 13.20
C TRP A 152 11.46 6.82 12.82
N LEU A 153 11.13 6.99 11.53
CA LEU A 153 9.73 7.11 11.08
C LEU A 153 8.98 5.79 11.20
N ARG A 154 9.65 4.67 10.89
CA ARG A 154 9.09 3.33 11.04
C ARG A 154 8.88 2.99 12.52
N GLU A 155 9.85 3.31 13.37
CA GLU A 155 9.74 3.16 14.82
C GLU A 155 8.63 4.01 15.42
N LEU A 156 8.46 5.25 14.93
CA LEU A 156 7.36 6.11 15.35
C LEU A 156 5.99 5.50 15.00
N GLY A 157 5.84 4.98 13.77
CA GLY A 157 4.64 4.26 13.34
C GLY A 157 4.32 3.04 14.21
N ARG A 158 5.34 2.24 14.55
CA ARG A 158 5.17 1.05 15.41
C ARG A 158 4.88 1.37 16.87
N SER A 159 5.50 2.42 17.41
CA SER A 159 5.39 2.77 18.85
C SER A 159 4.14 3.60 19.17
N ARG A 160 3.73 4.49 18.27
CA ARG A 160 2.54 5.35 18.46
C ARG A 160 1.31 4.88 17.70
N GLY A 161 1.50 3.99 16.73
CA GLY A 161 0.46 3.48 15.84
C GLY A 161 0.29 4.32 14.57
N TYR A 162 -0.09 3.68 13.47
CA TYR A 162 -0.25 4.34 12.17
C TYR A 162 -1.45 5.31 12.16
N ALA A 163 -2.49 5.04 12.94
CA ALA A 163 -3.60 5.98 13.11
C ALA A 163 -3.14 7.30 13.74
N TRP A 164 -2.26 7.24 14.76
CA TRP A 164 -1.65 8.45 15.34
C TRP A 164 -0.84 9.22 14.28
N VAL A 165 -0.01 8.51 13.48
CA VAL A 165 0.75 9.13 12.39
C VAL A 165 -0.17 9.81 11.38
N ALA A 166 -1.27 9.15 11.01
CA ALA A 166 -2.22 9.68 10.03
C ALA A 166 -2.84 11.02 10.45
N TRP A 167 -2.91 11.28 11.75
CA TRP A 167 -3.45 12.52 12.33
C TRP A 167 -2.38 13.56 12.69
N THR A 168 -1.08 13.23 12.64
CA THR A 168 -0.03 14.27 12.64
C THR A 168 -0.13 15.17 11.41
N ARG A 169 0.55 16.31 11.46
CA ARG A 169 0.48 17.33 10.41
C ARG A 169 1.81 17.55 9.70
N TRP A 170 1.71 17.72 8.39
CA TRP A 170 2.67 18.46 7.59
C TRP A 170 2.02 19.80 7.23
N ARG A 171 2.42 20.88 7.91
CA ARG A 171 1.78 22.21 7.82
C ARG A 171 0.26 22.14 8.10
N ASP A 172 -0.55 22.45 7.11
CA ASP A 172 -2.01 22.46 7.16
C ASP A 172 -2.65 21.09 6.82
N ARG A 173 -1.86 20.10 6.42
CA ARG A 173 -2.34 18.80 5.92
C ARG A 173 -2.04 17.66 6.88
N ARG A 174 -2.90 16.65 6.87
CA ARG A 174 -2.74 15.42 7.67
C ARG A 174 -1.85 14.40 6.95
N ASN A 175 -1.11 13.61 7.71
CA ASN A 175 -0.13 12.63 7.21
C ASN A 175 -0.74 11.24 6.93
N ARG A 176 -1.95 11.20 6.37
CA ARG A 176 -2.67 9.94 6.05
C ARG A 176 -1.90 9.02 5.10
N HIS A 177 -1.23 9.59 4.10
CA HIS A 177 -0.44 8.81 3.14
C HIS A 177 0.82 8.27 3.81
N LEU A 178 1.50 9.05 4.66
CA LEU A 178 2.64 8.57 5.43
C LEU A 178 2.26 7.35 6.28
N ALA A 179 1.10 7.37 6.92
CA ALA A 179 0.60 6.21 7.65
C ALA A 179 0.41 4.97 6.76
N GLU A 180 -0.12 5.12 5.54
CA GLU A 180 -0.21 4.00 4.58
C GLU A 180 1.16 3.47 4.16
N TRP A 181 2.11 4.37 3.93
CA TRP A 181 3.48 4.01 3.63
C TRP A 181 4.11 3.21 4.76
N LEU A 182 4.04 3.69 6.00
CA LEU A 182 4.63 2.99 7.14
C LEU A 182 3.99 1.61 7.34
N TYR A 183 2.66 1.50 7.22
CA TYR A 183 1.96 0.22 7.27
C TYR A 183 2.46 -0.75 6.18
N TRP A 184 2.55 -0.26 4.94
CA TRP A 184 2.99 -1.07 3.80
C TRP A 184 4.46 -1.49 3.95
N LEU A 185 5.34 -0.60 4.38
CA LEU A 185 6.75 -0.91 4.62
C LEU A 185 6.92 -1.93 5.75
N ASP A 186 6.13 -1.87 6.80
CA ASP A 186 6.25 -2.81 7.90
C ASP A 186 5.66 -4.19 7.61
N THR A 187 4.59 -4.25 6.81
CA THR A 187 3.83 -5.50 6.63
C THR A 187 3.92 -6.10 5.24
N GLY A 188 4.34 -5.33 4.23
CA GLY A 188 4.19 -5.69 2.82
C GLY A 188 2.72 -5.73 2.37
N ARG A 189 1.77 -5.26 3.19
CA ARG A 189 0.33 -5.29 2.93
C ARG A 189 -0.25 -3.88 2.84
N ILE A 190 -1.41 -3.79 2.22
CA ILE A 190 -2.12 -2.52 2.00
C ILE A 190 -3.24 -2.36 3.05
N PRO A 191 -3.29 -1.25 3.80
CA PRO A 191 -4.12 -1.12 5.00
C PRO A 191 -5.63 -1.18 4.73
N HIS A 192 -6.14 -0.55 3.67
CA HIS A 192 -7.58 -0.61 3.37
C HIS A 192 -8.02 -2.00 2.91
N ILE A 193 -7.11 -2.80 2.36
CA ILE A 193 -7.39 -4.19 1.97
C ILE A 193 -7.45 -5.08 3.20
N ASP A 194 -6.50 -4.91 4.13
CA ASP A 194 -6.56 -5.58 5.44
C ASP A 194 -7.82 -5.23 6.21
N ALA A 195 -8.26 -3.97 6.18
CA ALA A 195 -9.53 -3.53 6.77
C ALA A 195 -10.73 -4.22 6.12
N VAL A 196 -10.78 -4.33 4.78
CA VAL A 196 -11.84 -5.06 4.04
C VAL A 196 -11.86 -6.55 4.41
N ARG A 197 -10.72 -7.12 4.80
CA ARG A 197 -10.59 -8.51 5.26
C ARG A 197 -10.85 -8.69 6.76
N GLY A 198 -11.27 -7.63 7.46
CA GLY A 198 -11.59 -7.68 8.88
C GLY A 198 -10.37 -7.65 9.81
N ARG A 199 -9.17 -7.36 9.29
CA ARG A 199 -7.95 -7.23 10.10
C ARG A 199 -7.80 -5.81 10.65
N ILE A 200 -8.87 -5.28 11.22
CA ILE A 200 -9.01 -3.90 11.72
C ILE A 200 -7.96 -3.62 12.80
N ASP A 201 -7.79 -4.52 13.75
CA ASP A 201 -6.83 -4.36 14.87
C ASP A 201 -5.38 -4.26 14.35
N ALA A 202 -5.04 -5.08 13.35
CA ALA A 202 -3.72 -5.04 12.72
C ALA A 202 -3.45 -3.69 12.02
N VAL A 203 -4.48 -3.02 11.51
CA VAL A 203 -4.36 -1.73 10.82
C VAL A 203 -4.39 -0.56 11.80
N TYR A 204 -5.28 -0.58 12.78
CA TYR A 204 -5.65 0.60 13.57
C TYR A 204 -5.17 0.55 15.02
N GLU A 205 -5.01 -0.63 15.61
CA GLU A 205 -4.59 -0.82 17.00
C GLU A 205 -3.10 -1.20 17.08
N THR A 206 -2.27 -0.40 16.42
CA THR A 206 -0.85 -0.70 16.24
C THR A 206 0.05 -0.13 17.33
N ALA A 207 -0.49 0.73 18.20
CA ALA A 207 0.24 1.35 19.30
C ALA A 207 0.74 0.36 20.37
N ASP A 208 0.19 -0.87 20.40
CA ASP A 208 0.35 -1.85 21.50
C ASP A 208 0.98 -3.20 21.09
N ARG A 209 1.93 -3.22 20.13
CA ARG A 209 3.05 -4.20 20.25
C ARG A 209 4.04 -3.82 21.37
N THR A 210 3.87 -2.66 22.00
CA THR A 210 4.69 -2.16 23.11
C THR A 210 4.14 -2.47 24.51
N LYS A 211 2.85 -2.80 24.67
CA LYS A 211 2.31 -3.17 26.00
C LYS A 211 2.68 -4.59 26.43
N LYS A 212 2.91 -5.52 25.50
CA LYS A 212 3.32 -6.89 25.85
C LYS A 212 4.81 -7.02 26.22
N SER A 213 5.72 -6.23 25.62
CA SER A 213 7.14 -6.30 25.98
C SER A 213 7.48 -5.58 27.29
N ALA A 214 6.73 -4.53 27.65
CA ALA A 214 6.93 -3.83 28.93
C ALA A 214 6.30 -4.56 30.13
N ALA A 215 5.25 -5.37 29.89
CA ALA A 215 4.64 -6.20 30.93
C ALA A 215 5.41 -7.52 31.17
N GLU A 216 6.06 -8.10 30.14
CA GLU A 216 6.89 -9.30 30.31
C GLU A 216 8.27 -9.00 30.92
N SER A 217 8.78 -7.77 30.85
CA SER A 217 10.03 -7.39 31.53
C SER A 217 9.88 -7.01 33.01
N LEU A 218 8.65 -6.99 33.55
CA LEU A 218 8.37 -6.67 34.97
C LEU A 218 8.07 -7.91 35.83
N TYR A 219 8.06 -9.12 35.25
CA TYR A 219 7.80 -10.38 35.96
C TYR A 219 8.85 -11.47 35.74
N VAL A 220 10.11 -11.10 35.43
CA VAL A 220 11.25 -12.01 35.60
C VAL A 220 12.28 -11.34 36.51
N SER A 221 11.94 -11.30 37.80
CA SER A 221 12.89 -11.24 38.91
C SER A 221 12.14 -11.67 40.16
N SER A 222 12.13 -12.96 40.41
CA SER A 222 11.93 -13.60 41.72
C SER A 222 12.64 -14.94 41.67
#